data_AF-A0A1F2QF08-F1
#
_entry.id   AF-A0A1F2QF08-F1
#
_cell.length_a   1.000
_cell.length_b   1.000
_cell.length_c   1.000
_cell.angle_alpha   90.00
_cell.angle_beta   90.00
_cell.angle_gamma   90.00
#
_symmetry.space_group_name_H-M   'P 1'
#
loop_
_entity.id
_entity.type
_entity.pdbx_description
1 polymer ?
#
loop_
_entity_poly.entity_id
_entity_poly.type
_entity_poly.pdbx_seq_one_letter_code
_entity_poly.pdbx_strand_id
1 'polypeptide(L)'
;MSTDVDDQPMTDTEVAMALDQPLPGMPQAPTVAEPDPTDLHAPRPGAPYGVTTRGKPRKRPAKRAASSPRKRSTPSTRSTTAGPEPVDYTAGARSLVATAGMILGLAGRTTGDASLQLDALTLQVHREPLAAGLADAALHVPIVASVLAWFATTSPYAALAESIGKVGAQIAVNHGLAPAGSLGAVDAQTLQVQAARRTVEDLRSQDLPIPDELLSFAGMLS
;
A
#
# COMPACT_ATOMS: atom_id res chain seq x y z
N MET A 1 -4.20 -65.74 29.63
CA MET A 1 -5.08 -65.11 28.64
C MET A 1 -4.21 -64.19 27.82
N SER A 2 -3.67 -64.71 26.72
CA SER A 2 -2.84 -63.97 25.76
C SER A 2 -3.77 -63.44 24.68
N THR A 3 -3.72 -62.14 24.42
CA THR A 3 -4.37 -61.53 23.26
C THR A 3 -3.30 -61.29 22.21
N ASP A 4 -3.17 -62.23 21.28
CA ASP A 4 -2.52 -62.04 20.00
C ASP A 4 -3.34 -61.00 19.21
N VAL A 5 -2.72 -59.85 18.94
CA VAL A 5 -3.26 -58.84 18.04
C VAL A 5 -2.38 -58.90 16.80
N ASP A 6 -2.94 -59.48 15.73
CA ASP A 6 -2.33 -59.56 14.41
C ASP A 6 -2.13 -58.15 13.84
N ASP A 7 -0.87 -57.76 13.74
CA ASP A 7 -0.39 -56.54 13.11
C ASP A 7 -0.21 -56.82 11.60
N GLN A 8 -1.27 -56.63 10.81
CA GLN A 8 -1.22 -56.73 9.36
C GLN A 8 -0.82 -55.36 8.76
N PRO A 9 0.34 -55.24 8.11
CA PRO A 9 0.72 -54.00 7.44
C PRO A 9 -0.17 -53.77 6.22
N MET A 10 -0.99 -52.72 6.26
CA MET A 10 -1.74 -52.22 5.11
C MET A 10 -0.75 -51.83 4.02
N THR A 11 -0.75 -52.57 2.91
CA THR A 11 0.11 -52.31 1.75
C THR A 11 -0.33 -51.04 1.02
N ASP A 12 0.63 -50.15 0.76
CA ASP A 12 0.51 -48.79 0.19
C ASP A 12 -0.11 -48.67 -1.22
N THR A 13 -0.69 -49.74 -1.78
CA THR A 13 -1.13 -49.77 -3.18
C THR A 13 -2.58 -49.30 -3.40
N GLU A 14 -3.44 -49.32 -2.38
CA GLU A 14 -4.85 -48.90 -2.53
C GLU A 14 -5.11 -47.40 -2.31
N VAL A 15 -4.14 -46.62 -1.82
CA VAL A 15 -4.35 -45.18 -1.54
C VAL A 15 -4.23 -44.31 -2.80
N ALA A 16 -3.65 -44.83 -3.90
CA ALA A 16 -3.40 -44.05 -5.11
C ALA A 16 -4.62 -43.90 -6.06
N MET A 17 -5.72 -44.61 -5.85
CA MET A 17 -6.89 -44.58 -6.77
C MET A 17 -8.10 -43.77 -6.28
N ALA A 18 -8.04 -43.15 -5.10
CA ALA A 18 -9.19 -42.45 -4.51
C ALA A 18 -9.20 -40.92 -4.70
N LEU A 19 -8.21 -40.33 -5.40
CA LEU A 19 -8.04 -38.86 -5.45
C LEU A 19 -8.53 -38.16 -6.72
N ASP A 20 -9.18 -38.87 -7.65
CA ASP A 20 -9.60 -38.28 -8.94
C ASP A 20 -11.13 -38.22 -9.14
N GLN A 21 -11.90 -38.10 -8.04
CA GLN A 21 -13.31 -37.76 -8.14
C GLN A 21 -13.54 -36.28 -7.79
N PRO A 22 -14.02 -35.45 -8.73
CA PRO A 22 -14.37 -34.07 -8.45
C PRO A 22 -15.55 -34.02 -7.48
N LEU A 23 -15.38 -33.31 -6.36
CA LEU A 23 -16.40 -33.11 -5.33
C LEU A 23 -17.69 -32.52 -5.95
N PRO A 24 -18.84 -33.18 -5.82
CA PRO A 24 -20.11 -32.66 -6.30
C PRO A 24 -20.55 -31.46 -5.44
N GLY A 25 -20.72 -30.29 -6.07
CA GLY A 25 -21.37 -29.13 -5.43
C GLY A 25 -20.54 -27.87 -5.25
N MET A 26 -19.32 -27.78 -5.81
CA MET A 26 -18.61 -26.51 -5.82
C MET A 26 -19.26 -25.53 -6.83
N PRO A 27 -19.63 -24.31 -6.40
CA PRO A 27 -20.18 -23.30 -7.30
C PRO A 27 -19.13 -22.94 -8.35
N GLN A 28 -19.53 -22.98 -9.63
CA GLN A 28 -18.66 -22.59 -10.74
C GLN A 28 -18.16 -21.17 -10.52
N ALA A 29 -16.84 -20.99 -10.58
CA ALA A 29 -16.23 -19.66 -10.50
C ALA A 29 -16.80 -18.76 -11.60
N PRO A 30 -17.14 -17.49 -11.30
CA PRO A 30 -17.68 -16.57 -12.28
C PRO A 30 -16.67 -16.37 -13.41
N THR A 31 -17.10 -16.62 -14.65
CA THR A 31 -16.35 -16.35 -15.87
C THR A 31 -16.00 -14.86 -15.91
N VAL A 32 -14.73 -14.53 -15.70
CA VAL A 32 -14.22 -13.17 -15.83
C VAL A 32 -14.28 -12.78 -17.31
N ALA A 33 -15.14 -11.82 -17.63
CA ALA A 33 -15.24 -11.25 -18.97
C ALA A 33 -13.90 -10.57 -19.34
N GLU A 34 -13.36 -10.92 -20.50
CA GLU A 34 -12.21 -10.23 -21.09
C GLU A 34 -12.52 -8.73 -21.26
N PRO A 35 -11.61 -7.83 -20.83
CA PRO A 35 -11.77 -6.40 -21.08
C PRO A 35 -11.55 -6.09 -22.56
N ASP A 36 -12.56 -5.46 -23.16
CA ASP A 36 -12.60 -4.94 -24.52
C ASP A 36 -11.45 -3.90 -24.73
N PRO A 37 -10.53 -4.08 -25.70
CA PRO A 37 -9.33 -3.26 -25.86
C PRO A 37 -9.59 -1.90 -26.56
N THR A 38 -10.81 -1.38 -26.51
CA THR A 38 -11.23 -0.29 -27.39
C THR A 38 -11.51 1.02 -26.65
N ASP A 39 -10.54 1.58 -25.92
CA ASP A 39 -10.61 2.99 -25.48
C ASP A 39 -9.27 3.60 -25.01
N LEU A 40 -8.25 3.57 -25.88
CA LEU A 40 -7.05 4.41 -25.72
C LEU A 40 -7.09 5.55 -26.75
N HIS A 41 -7.76 6.64 -26.40
CA HIS A 41 -7.60 7.91 -27.09
C HIS A 41 -6.20 8.50 -26.81
N ALA A 42 -5.31 8.40 -27.79
CA ALA A 42 -4.02 9.09 -27.78
C ALA A 42 -4.23 10.63 -27.81
N PRO A 43 -3.47 11.41 -27.02
CA PRO A 43 -3.49 12.87 -27.13
C PRO A 43 -2.85 13.32 -28.45
N ARG A 44 -3.57 14.18 -29.19
CA ARG A 44 -3.08 14.80 -30.44
C ARG A 44 -1.81 15.62 -30.20
N PRO A 45 -0.72 15.38 -30.93
CA PRO A 45 0.46 16.23 -30.90
C PRO A 45 0.24 17.44 -31.83
N GLY A 46 0.22 18.66 -31.28
CA GLY A 46 0.24 19.87 -32.13
C GLY A 46 -0.45 21.14 -31.63
N ALA A 47 -0.60 21.39 -30.32
CA ALA A 47 -1.06 22.69 -29.84
C ALA A 47 0.15 23.61 -29.56
N PRO A 48 0.31 24.75 -30.28
CA PRO A 48 1.33 25.73 -29.96
C PRO A 48 0.96 26.44 -28.65
N TYR A 49 1.85 26.35 -27.66
CA TYR A 49 1.84 27.22 -26.48
C TYR A 49 2.05 28.67 -26.92
N GLY A 50 1.15 29.57 -26.47
CA GLY A 50 1.40 31.01 -26.44
C GLY A 50 0.68 31.84 -27.50
N VAL A 51 -0.54 32.29 -27.19
CA VAL A 51 -1.16 33.44 -27.85
C VAL A 51 -1.60 34.44 -26.78
N THR A 52 -0.73 35.40 -26.46
CA THR A 52 -1.15 36.61 -25.73
C THR A 52 -1.76 37.57 -26.74
N THR A 53 -3.09 37.61 -26.78
CA THR A 53 -3.85 38.57 -27.56
C THR A 53 -3.76 39.98 -26.96
N ARG A 54 -3.40 40.95 -27.82
CA ARG A 54 -3.66 42.41 -27.75
C ARG A 54 -2.61 43.34 -27.12
N GLY A 55 -1.60 43.63 -27.95
CA GLY A 55 -1.27 44.96 -28.50
C GLY A 55 -1.72 46.23 -27.77
N LYS A 56 -0.75 46.92 -27.13
CA LYS A 56 -0.61 48.39 -27.14
C LYS A 56 0.89 48.78 -27.04
N PRO A 57 1.45 49.59 -27.97
CA PRO A 57 2.80 50.11 -27.83
C PRO A 57 2.81 51.27 -26.82
N ARG A 58 3.58 51.14 -25.72
CA ARG A 58 3.78 52.25 -24.78
C ARG A 58 4.99 53.10 -25.19
N LYS A 59 4.74 54.41 -25.25
CA LYS A 59 5.63 55.50 -25.64
C LYS A 59 6.97 55.46 -24.88
N ARG A 60 8.06 55.65 -25.61
CA ARG A 60 9.41 55.90 -25.07
C ARG A 60 9.44 57.21 -24.28
N PRO A 61 9.98 57.23 -23.04
CA PRO A 61 10.50 58.44 -22.43
C PRO A 61 11.98 58.64 -22.84
N ALA A 62 12.34 59.92 -22.93
CA ALA A 62 13.53 60.44 -23.57
C ALA A 62 14.86 60.10 -22.90
N LYS A 63 15.91 60.15 -23.73
CA LYS A 63 17.34 60.20 -23.37
C LYS A 63 17.60 61.09 -22.16
N ARG A 64 18.21 60.52 -21.11
CA ARG A 64 19.06 61.24 -20.16
C ARG A 64 20.43 60.60 -20.10
N ALA A 65 21.39 61.45 -19.81
CA ALA A 65 22.80 61.36 -20.13
C ALA A 65 23.53 60.17 -19.49
N ALA A 66 24.65 59.83 -20.13
CA ALA A 66 25.57 58.77 -19.78
C ALA A 66 26.04 58.84 -18.33
N SER A 67 25.89 57.74 -17.61
CA SER A 67 26.79 57.35 -16.54
C SER A 67 27.37 55.99 -16.89
N SER A 68 28.70 55.92 -16.91
CA SER A 68 29.46 54.70 -17.22
C SER A 68 29.15 53.63 -16.15
N PRO A 69 28.57 52.47 -16.52
CA PRO A 69 28.44 51.38 -15.58
C PRO A 69 29.78 50.66 -15.49
N ARG A 70 30.41 50.71 -14.31
CA ARG A 70 31.48 49.77 -13.94
C ARG A 70 31.03 48.36 -14.32
N LYS A 71 31.84 47.64 -15.11
CA LYS A 71 31.68 46.20 -15.38
C LYS A 71 31.67 45.46 -14.05
N ARG A 72 30.48 45.25 -13.49
CA ARG A 72 30.24 44.30 -12.42
C ARG A 72 30.26 42.94 -13.10
N SER A 73 31.28 42.13 -12.79
CA SER A 73 31.32 40.72 -13.14
C SER A 73 30.01 40.08 -12.67
N THR A 74 29.12 39.81 -13.62
CA THR A 74 27.97 38.95 -13.35
C THR A 74 28.54 37.57 -13.06
N PRO A 75 28.32 36.98 -11.87
CA PRO A 75 28.67 35.59 -11.66
C PRO A 75 27.89 34.81 -12.72
N SER A 76 28.61 34.14 -13.61
CA SER A 76 28.03 33.17 -14.51
C SER A 76 27.58 31.99 -13.64
N THR A 77 26.42 32.12 -13.03
CA THR A 77 25.65 31.00 -12.48
C THR A 77 25.14 30.22 -13.68
N ARG A 78 26.07 29.51 -14.33
CA ARG A 78 25.74 28.35 -15.13
C ARG A 78 25.28 27.29 -14.13
N SER A 79 24.05 27.48 -13.64
CA SER A 79 23.28 26.45 -13.00
C SER A 79 23.10 25.42 -14.09
N THR A 80 24.04 24.49 -14.18
CA THR A 80 23.79 23.20 -14.81
C THR A 80 22.67 22.62 -14.01
N THR A 81 21.44 22.87 -14.45
CA THR A 81 20.25 22.15 -14.01
C THR A 81 20.53 20.71 -14.40
N ALA A 82 21.23 19.99 -13.52
CA ALA A 82 21.31 18.55 -13.60
C ALA A 82 19.85 18.11 -13.69
N GLY A 83 19.51 17.42 -14.78
CA GLY A 83 18.19 16.83 -14.90
C GLY A 83 17.89 16.02 -13.63
N PRO A 84 16.60 15.85 -13.28
CA PRO A 84 16.25 15.01 -12.14
C PRO A 84 17.01 13.69 -12.27
N GLU A 85 17.80 13.32 -11.27
CA GLU A 85 18.47 12.02 -11.26
C GLU A 85 17.40 10.94 -11.44
N PRO A 86 17.69 9.90 -12.24
CA PRO A 86 16.76 8.78 -12.38
C PRO A 86 16.48 8.21 -10.99
N VAL A 87 15.20 8.20 -10.60
CA VAL A 87 14.78 7.71 -9.28
C VAL A 87 15.05 6.21 -9.22
N ASP A 88 15.92 5.79 -8.31
CA ASP A 88 16.19 4.37 -8.08
C ASP A 88 15.07 3.74 -7.23
N TYR A 89 14.10 3.14 -7.92
CA TYR A 89 12.98 2.43 -7.29
C TYR A 89 13.37 1.08 -6.69
N THR A 90 14.56 0.53 -7.03
CA THR A 90 14.96 -0.81 -6.58
C THR A 90 15.18 -0.87 -5.08
N ALA A 91 15.73 0.20 -4.48
CA ALA A 91 15.90 0.32 -3.04
C ALA A 91 14.56 0.33 -2.29
N GLY A 92 13.58 1.09 -2.78
CA GLY A 92 12.22 1.12 -2.24
C GLY A 92 11.53 -0.23 -2.36
N ALA A 93 11.64 -0.88 -3.52
CA ALA A 93 11.04 -2.19 -3.77
C ALA A 93 11.63 -3.29 -2.88
N ARG A 94 12.96 -3.32 -2.74
CA ARG A 94 13.65 -4.25 -1.83
C ARG A 94 13.20 -4.06 -0.38
N SER A 95 13.02 -2.82 0.06
CA SER A 95 12.57 -2.51 1.42
C SER A 95 11.11 -2.92 1.65
N LEU A 96 10.24 -2.69 0.67
CA LEU A 96 8.85 -3.13 0.70
C LEU A 96 8.74 -4.65 0.83
N VAL A 97 9.44 -5.41 -0.03
CA VAL A 97 9.39 -6.89 0.00
C VAL A 97 9.95 -7.45 1.31
N ALA A 98 11.05 -6.86 1.82
CA ALA A 98 11.59 -7.26 3.12
C ALA A 98 10.62 -6.98 4.27
N THR A 99 9.94 -5.83 4.23
CA THR A 99 8.94 -5.47 5.25
C THR A 99 7.76 -6.43 5.22
N ALA A 100 7.25 -6.77 4.03
CA ALA A 100 6.19 -7.76 3.88
C ALA A 100 6.60 -9.13 4.43
N GLY A 101 7.80 -9.61 4.08
CA GLY A 101 8.35 -10.86 4.63
C GLY A 101 8.50 -10.84 6.15
N MET A 102 8.95 -9.71 6.72
CA MET A 102 9.04 -9.55 8.17
C MET A 102 7.65 -9.63 8.85
N ILE A 103 6.64 -8.95 8.29
CA ILE A 103 5.28 -8.94 8.83
C ILE A 103 4.69 -10.36 8.80
N LEU A 104 4.81 -11.08 7.67
CA LEU A 104 4.33 -12.46 7.57
C LEU A 104 5.07 -13.39 8.53
N GLY A 105 6.39 -13.25 8.65
CA GLY A 105 7.19 -14.07 9.55
C GLY A 105 6.83 -13.85 11.03
N LEU A 106 6.54 -12.59 11.40
CA LEU A 106 6.06 -12.27 12.74
C LEU A 106 4.64 -12.81 12.96
N ALA A 107 3.74 -12.62 11.99
CA ALA A 107 2.37 -13.14 12.05
C ALA A 107 2.37 -14.66 12.26
N GLY A 108 3.11 -15.41 11.44
CA GLY A 108 3.23 -16.87 11.57
C GLY A 108 3.83 -17.34 12.89
N ARG A 109 4.71 -16.54 13.52
CA ARG A 109 5.19 -16.82 14.88
C ARG A 109 4.12 -16.58 15.94
N THR A 110 3.34 -15.50 15.80
CA THR A 110 2.29 -15.15 16.77
C THR A 110 1.08 -16.08 16.69
N THR A 111 0.72 -16.56 15.50
CA THR A 111 -0.44 -17.45 15.30
C THR A 111 -0.07 -18.93 15.44
N GLY A 112 1.22 -19.27 15.38
CA GLY A 112 1.68 -20.66 15.28
C GLY A 112 1.50 -21.27 13.89
N ASP A 113 1.14 -20.47 12.88
CA ASP A 113 0.94 -20.94 11.52
C ASP A 113 2.28 -21.03 10.77
N ALA A 114 2.68 -22.27 10.47
CA ALA A 114 3.90 -22.57 9.72
C ALA A 114 3.84 -22.07 8.26
N SER A 115 2.65 -21.98 7.65
CA SER A 115 2.50 -21.56 6.25
C SER A 115 2.95 -20.10 6.06
N LEU A 116 2.53 -19.20 6.96
CA LEU A 116 2.94 -17.80 6.95
C LEU A 116 4.46 -17.61 7.12
N GLN A 117 5.11 -18.51 7.87
CA GLN A 117 6.57 -18.49 8.02
C GLN A 117 7.27 -18.94 6.73
N LEU A 118 6.72 -19.94 6.04
CA LEU A 118 7.22 -20.37 4.73
C LEU A 118 7.01 -19.31 3.65
N ASP A 119 5.88 -18.60 3.68
CA ASP A 119 5.61 -17.48 2.77
C ASP A 119 6.60 -16.33 3.00
N ALA A 120 6.88 -16.00 4.26
CA ALA A 120 7.91 -15.02 4.62
C ALA A 120 9.29 -15.41 4.08
N LEU A 121 9.66 -16.69 4.19
CA LEU A 121 10.92 -17.22 3.69
C LEU A 121 10.96 -17.17 2.15
N THR A 122 9.85 -17.51 1.50
CA THR A 122 9.70 -17.43 0.03
C THR A 122 9.90 -16.00 -0.46
N LEU A 123 9.29 -15.01 0.21
CA LEU A 123 9.49 -13.59 -0.09
C LEU A 123 10.96 -13.17 0.08
N GLN A 124 11.67 -13.70 1.07
CA GLN A 124 13.09 -13.40 1.26
C GLN A 124 13.96 -14.04 0.16
N VAL A 125 13.71 -15.29 -0.21
CA VAL A 125 14.44 -15.99 -1.28
C VAL A 125 14.22 -15.32 -2.64
N HIS A 126 13.00 -14.86 -2.92
CA HIS A 126 12.65 -14.20 -4.17
C HIS A 126 12.67 -12.66 -4.08
N ARG A 127 13.35 -12.10 -3.07
CA ARG A 127 13.35 -10.65 -2.83
C ARG A 127 13.86 -9.85 -4.03
N GLU A 128 14.99 -10.25 -4.60
CA GLU A 128 15.61 -9.54 -5.73
C GLU A 128 14.74 -9.55 -6.99
N PRO A 129 14.24 -10.70 -7.50
CA PRO A 129 13.39 -10.70 -8.69
C PRO A 129 12.05 -9.97 -8.45
N LEU A 130 11.46 -10.08 -7.26
CA LEU A 130 10.25 -9.31 -6.91
C LEU A 130 10.52 -7.80 -6.88
N ALA A 131 11.65 -7.38 -6.29
CA ALA A 131 12.03 -5.98 -6.23
C ALA A 131 12.31 -5.41 -7.63
N ALA A 132 12.94 -6.18 -8.50
CA ALA A 132 13.16 -5.80 -9.89
C ALA A 132 11.83 -5.63 -10.65
N GLY A 133 10.89 -6.59 -10.52
CA GLY A 133 9.57 -6.49 -11.14
C GLY A 133 8.74 -5.30 -10.62
N LEU A 134 8.81 -5.00 -9.32
CA LEU A 134 8.18 -3.83 -8.72
C LEU A 134 8.79 -2.51 -9.21
N ALA A 135 10.12 -2.45 -9.32
CA ALA A 135 10.81 -1.28 -9.86
C ALA A 135 10.47 -1.03 -11.33
N ASP A 136 10.35 -2.10 -12.13
CA ASP A 136 9.90 -2.01 -13.53
C ASP A 136 8.44 -1.55 -13.63
N ALA A 137 7.55 -2.13 -12.81
CA ALA A 137 6.15 -1.72 -12.73
C ALA A 137 5.98 -0.23 -12.37
N ALA A 138 6.87 0.33 -11.53
CA ALA A 138 6.86 1.76 -11.21
C ALA A 138 7.13 2.67 -12.41
N LEU A 139 7.84 2.19 -13.44
CA LEU A 139 8.06 2.97 -14.66
C LEU A 139 6.77 3.16 -15.46
N HIS A 140 5.81 2.25 -15.31
CA HIS A 140 4.56 2.23 -16.06
C HIS A 140 3.34 2.66 -15.22
N VAL A 141 3.39 2.49 -13.89
CA VAL A 141 2.26 2.73 -12.99
C VAL A 141 2.63 3.80 -11.95
N PRO A 142 2.10 5.04 -12.07
CA PRO A 142 2.45 6.15 -11.19
C PRO A 142 2.17 5.90 -9.70
N ILE A 143 1.14 5.11 -9.40
CA ILE A 143 0.78 4.73 -8.03
C ILE A 143 1.90 3.88 -7.42
N VAL A 144 2.42 2.89 -8.16
CA VAL A 144 3.52 2.03 -7.69
C VAL A 144 4.78 2.86 -7.49
N ALA A 145 5.11 3.76 -8.43
CA ALA A 145 6.23 4.69 -8.28
C ALA A 145 6.13 5.54 -7.01
N SER A 146 4.93 6.04 -6.68
CA SER A 146 4.70 6.87 -5.50
C SER A 146 4.93 6.09 -4.20
N VAL A 147 4.44 4.85 -4.14
CA VAL A 147 4.65 3.96 -3.00
C VAL A 147 6.13 3.60 -2.85
N LEU A 148 6.80 3.22 -3.94
CA LEU A 148 8.22 2.87 -3.89
C LEU A 148 9.12 4.07 -3.56
N ALA A 149 8.82 5.25 -4.09
CA ALA A 149 9.52 6.49 -3.74
C ALA A 149 9.35 6.82 -2.26
N TRP A 150 8.15 6.59 -1.72
CA TRP A 150 7.90 6.72 -0.28
C TRP A 150 8.77 5.71 0.49
N PHE A 151 8.78 4.42 0.16
CA PHE A 151 9.66 3.46 0.84
C PHE A 151 11.16 3.78 0.71
N ALA A 152 11.61 4.31 -0.43
CA ALA A 152 13.00 4.70 -0.66
C ALA A 152 13.42 5.93 0.17
N THR A 153 12.52 6.90 0.34
CA THR A 153 12.78 8.14 1.11
C THR A 153 12.53 7.98 2.61
N THR A 154 11.70 7.01 2.99
CA THR A 154 11.16 6.82 4.35
C THR A 154 11.95 5.75 5.13
N SER A 155 13.24 5.59 4.80
CA SER A 155 14.17 4.65 5.46
C SER A 155 14.28 4.72 7.01
N PRO A 156 13.83 5.78 7.73
CA PRO A 156 13.84 5.79 9.21
C PRO A 156 12.47 5.59 9.90
N TYR A 157 11.39 5.18 9.24
CA TYR A 157 10.06 5.10 9.89
C TYR A 157 9.54 3.69 10.16
N ALA A 158 10.30 2.90 10.93
CA ALA A 158 9.76 1.68 11.56
C ALA A 158 8.44 1.98 12.33
N ALA A 159 8.30 3.17 12.92
CA ALA A 159 7.07 3.62 13.60
C ALA A 159 5.86 3.82 12.65
N LEU A 160 6.10 4.13 11.38
CA LEU A 160 5.04 4.29 10.38
C LEU A 160 4.66 2.95 9.76
N ALA A 161 5.63 2.03 9.61
CA ALA A 161 5.34 0.63 9.33
C ALA A 161 4.52 0.00 10.47
N GLU A 162 4.78 0.37 11.72
CA GLU A 162 3.96 -0.05 12.87
C GLU A 162 2.54 0.53 12.82
N SER A 163 2.37 1.81 12.45
CA SER A 163 1.04 2.42 12.36
C SER A 163 0.21 1.85 11.20
N ILE A 164 0.84 1.61 10.04
CA ILE A 164 0.20 0.94 8.90
C ILE A 164 -0.05 -0.53 9.22
N GLY A 165 0.85 -1.19 9.94
CA GLY A 165 0.66 -2.56 10.43
C GLY A 165 -0.58 -2.70 11.30
N LYS A 166 -0.86 -1.73 12.19
CA LYS A 166 -2.09 -1.71 13.01
C LYS A 166 -3.35 -1.55 12.15
N VAL A 167 -3.33 -0.68 11.14
CA VAL A 167 -4.46 -0.52 10.21
C VAL A 167 -4.67 -1.79 9.38
N GLY A 168 -3.60 -2.38 8.85
CA GLY A 168 -3.64 -3.62 8.08
C GLY A 168 -4.14 -4.81 8.92
N ALA A 169 -3.66 -4.94 10.15
CA ALA A 169 -4.13 -5.96 11.10
C ALA A 169 -5.62 -5.79 11.39
N GLN A 170 -6.09 -4.56 11.59
CA GLN A 170 -7.51 -4.29 11.82
C GLN A 170 -8.39 -4.64 10.61
N ILE A 171 -7.92 -4.34 9.40
CA ILE A 171 -8.62 -4.73 8.16
C ILE A 171 -8.67 -6.26 8.05
N ALA A 172 -7.56 -6.95 8.32
CA ALA A 172 -7.51 -8.40 8.29
C ALA A 172 -8.49 -9.04 9.29
N VAL A 173 -8.56 -8.52 10.53
CA VAL A 173 -9.54 -8.97 11.53
C VAL A 173 -10.97 -8.70 11.08
N ASN A 174 -11.25 -7.51 10.55
CA ASN A 174 -12.60 -7.15 10.08
C ASN A 174 -13.09 -8.05 8.93
N HIS A 175 -12.18 -8.60 8.12
CA HIS A 175 -12.49 -9.52 7.03
C HIS A 175 -12.38 -11.00 7.41
N GLY A 176 -12.14 -11.32 8.69
CA GLY A 176 -12.02 -12.70 9.17
C GLY A 176 -10.74 -13.41 8.72
N LEU A 177 -9.76 -12.66 8.21
CA LEU A 177 -8.45 -13.18 7.79
C LEU A 177 -7.50 -13.38 8.97
N ALA A 178 -7.79 -12.74 10.11
CA ALA A 178 -7.04 -12.89 11.35
C ALA A 178 -7.98 -12.90 12.57
N PRO A 179 -7.67 -13.64 13.64
CA PRO A 179 -8.44 -13.60 14.88
C PRO A 179 -8.29 -12.25 15.58
N ALA A 180 -9.35 -11.78 16.23
CA ALA A 180 -9.32 -10.55 17.04
C ALA A 180 -8.26 -10.65 18.15
N GLY A 181 -7.54 -9.55 18.41
CA GLY A 181 -6.40 -9.52 19.34
C GLY A 181 -5.04 -9.84 18.71
N SER A 182 -5.00 -10.29 17.45
CA SER A 182 -3.73 -10.44 16.72
C SER A 182 -3.12 -9.07 16.39
N LEU A 183 -1.80 -8.92 16.59
CA LEU A 183 -1.04 -7.70 16.24
C LEU A 183 -1.57 -6.39 16.86
N GLY A 184 -2.29 -6.46 17.99
CA GLY A 184 -2.91 -5.30 18.64
C GLY A 184 -4.18 -4.79 17.94
N ALA A 185 -4.72 -5.54 16.98
CA ALA A 185 -6.03 -5.29 16.41
C ALA A 185 -7.12 -5.51 17.47
N VAL A 186 -8.05 -4.58 17.53
CA VAL A 186 -9.16 -4.59 18.49
C VAL A 186 -10.37 -5.22 17.81
N ASP A 187 -11.27 -5.87 18.54
CA ASP A 187 -12.48 -6.37 17.91
C ASP A 187 -13.35 -5.22 17.35
N ALA A 188 -14.18 -5.53 16.36
CA ALA A 188 -15.01 -4.54 15.67
C ALA A 188 -16.00 -3.82 16.62
N GLN A 189 -16.48 -4.51 17.66
CA GLN A 189 -17.42 -3.94 18.62
C GLN A 189 -16.72 -2.90 19.49
N THR A 190 -15.51 -3.19 19.97
CA THR A 190 -14.71 -2.21 20.72
C THR A 190 -14.32 -1.00 19.87
N LEU A 191 -14.04 -1.18 18.58
CA LEU A 191 -13.82 -0.04 17.67
C LEU A 191 -15.05 0.85 17.52
N GLN A 192 -16.23 0.26 17.34
CA GLN A 192 -17.49 1.01 17.26
C GLN A 192 -17.74 1.82 18.54
N VAL A 193 -17.41 1.24 19.70
CA VAL A 193 -17.55 1.89 21.01
C VAL A 193 -16.56 3.04 21.16
N GLN A 194 -15.29 2.85 20.76
CA GLN A 194 -14.30 3.93 20.79
C GLN A 194 -14.67 5.07 19.84
N ALA A 195 -15.20 4.75 18.65
CA ALA A 195 -15.71 5.73 17.71
C ALA A 195 -16.90 6.50 18.30
N ALA A 196 -17.89 5.80 18.88
CA ALA A 196 -19.05 6.42 19.52
C ALA A 196 -18.63 7.35 20.68
N ARG A 197 -17.68 6.93 21.52
CA ARG A 197 -17.14 7.77 22.62
C ARG A 197 -16.48 9.03 22.11
N ARG A 198 -15.63 8.94 21.07
CA ARG A 198 -15.02 10.13 20.45
C ARG A 198 -16.06 11.09 19.88
N THR A 199 -17.09 10.57 19.21
CA THR A 199 -18.19 11.40 18.69
C THR A 199 -18.94 12.11 19.82
N VAL A 200 -19.20 11.43 20.93
CA VAL A 200 -19.84 12.04 22.12
C VAL A 200 -18.94 13.12 22.73
N GLU A 201 -17.63 12.88 22.84
CA GLU A 201 -16.68 13.87 23.33
C GLU A 201 -16.59 15.09 22.41
N ASP A 202 -16.61 14.89 21.09
CA ASP A 202 -16.56 15.98 20.11
C ASP A 202 -17.85 16.82 20.15
N LEU A 203 -19.02 16.18 20.16
CA LEU A 203 -20.31 16.87 20.30
C LEU A 203 -20.40 17.66 21.61
N ARG A 204 -19.91 17.08 22.71
CA ARG A 204 -19.84 17.75 24.01
C ARG A 204 -18.92 18.97 23.95
N SER A 205 -17.78 18.89 23.24
CA SER A 205 -16.85 20.01 23.11
C SER A 205 -17.42 21.17 22.28
N GLN A 206 -18.41 20.89 21.43
CA GLN A 206 -19.07 21.86 20.56
C GLN A 206 -20.40 22.39 21.15
N ASP A 207 -20.75 22.02 22.40
CA ASP A 207 -22.06 22.30 23.03
C ASP A 207 -23.26 21.86 22.16
N LEU A 208 -23.08 20.80 21.36
CA LEU A 208 -24.14 20.24 20.53
C LEU A 208 -24.94 19.19 21.30
N PRO A 209 -26.26 19.07 21.03
CA PRO A 209 -27.09 18.04 21.66
C PRO A 209 -26.59 16.64 21.25
N ILE A 210 -26.41 15.77 22.25
CA ILE A 210 -25.96 14.39 22.05
C ILE A 210 -27.19 13.52 21.80
N PRO A 211 -27.25 12.76 20.70
CA PRO A 211 -28.32 11.79 20.45
C PRO A 211 -28.41 10.72 21.56
N ASP A 212 -29.63 10.40 22.01
CA ASP A 212 -29.86 9.37 23.03
C ASP A 212 -29.33 7.99 22.62
N GLU A 213 -29.35 7.68 21.33
CA GLU A 213 -28.80 6.42 20.80
C GLU A 213 -27.29 6.29 21.07
N LEU A 214 -26.53 7.39 20.99
CA LEU A 214 -25.09 7.39 21.29
C LEU A 214 -24.82 7.28 22.79
N LEU A 215 -25.69 7.85 23.63
CA LEU A 215 -25.60 7.71 25.08
C LEU A 215 -25.90 6.28 25.53
N SER A 216 -26.92 5.65 24.95
CA SER A 216 -27.25 4.25 25.20
C SER A 216 -26.12 3.31 24.77
N PHE A 217 -25.56 3.53 23.57
CA PHE A 217 -24.47 2.71 23.05
C PHE A 217 -23.17 2.85 23.86
N ALA A 218 -22.85 4.06 24.34
CA ALA A 218 -21.70 4.29 25.20
C ALA A 218 -21.87 3.73 26.63
N GLY A 219 -23.12 3.68 27.12
CA GLY A 219 -23.48 3.22 28.46
C GLY A 219 -23.60 1.70 28.63
N MET A 220 -23.94 0.94 27.57
CA MET A 220 -24.14 -0.53 27.63
C MET A 220 -22.89 -1.36 28.02
N LEU A 221 -21.71 -0.74 28.17
CA LEU A 221 -20.45 -1.43 28.49
C LEU A 221 -19.78 -0.94 29.78
N SER A 222 -20.53 -0.23 30.64
CA SER A 222 -20.13 0.06 32.02
C SER A 222 -20.59 -1.05 32.95
#